data_AF-A0A423WJ71-F1
#
_entry.id   AF-A0A423WJ71-F1
#
_cell.length_a   1.000
_cell.length_b   1.000
_cell.length_c   1.000
_cell.angle_alpha   90.00
_cell.angle_beta   90.00
_cell.angle_gamma   90.00
#
_symmetry.space_group_name_H-M   'P 1'
#
loop_
_entity.id
_entity.type
_entity.pdbx_description
1 polymer ?
#
loop_
_entity_poly.entity_id
_entity_poly.type
_entity_poly.pdbx_seq_one_letter_code
_entity_poly.pdbx_strand_id
1 'polypeptide(L)'
;MSFTVLKDDEIKLLLESMTVGELEAFYKTLKEALHDYSNGIQSSSDIHQPHRQSVNSAATGATTLFMPSSSSAGVGVKVITLSPPRSEQDEATGKPKIKPTGAITVFSESGQPIGILHASTLTAFRTALASAFLVARRNKVHTITAFGSGEQAYWHIRLALMLRGSTIRHVNIINRRFSESSKDILRRLYVVPAAIKEREGWTDAQFGILTPGYGEFQRLLRDQVRAADVIFCCTPSQEPLFEHSILTSGEGRRKGRLIIAIGSYTPDMIELPVELLLQAVKRSEPGQRHFHKHATEGGVVIVDTLDGAMQEAGEIIQGGLNPSQLIELGELVMLQRIHMDEDPASETGSLASTEAEAAPSAQFEKLEIGTTTPSISTVYSPAEEPGSRPGSRPGSRQGSRQGSRQGSRTASPSNRTSLSLPLFHRRKSSQGTSEVAREKKKKEREDHMARWLQAGNVIYKSVGLGLMDLTVGMKVVEFAREKGVGTHVEGF
;
A
#
# COMPACT_ATOMS: atom_id res chain seq x y z
N MET A 1 -10.90 30.15 -14.70
CA MET A 1 -11.49 29.29 -13.65
C MET A 1 -11.11 29.89 -12.32
N SER A 2 -11.89 29.65 -11.26
CA SER A 2 -11.54 30.11 -9.91
C SER A 2 -10.66 29.11 -9.16
N PHE A 3 -9.59 29.61 -8.57
CA PHE A 3 -8.74 28.84 -7.67
C PHE A 3 -9.50 28.56 -6.37
N THR A 4 -9.51 27.31 -5.90
CA THR A 4 -10.37 26.87 -4.80
C THR A 4 -9.55 26.54 -3.55
N VAL A 5 -9.84 27.23 -2.44
CA VAL A 5 -9.18 27.05 -1.14
C VAL A 5 -10.11 26.28 -0.19
N LEU A 6 -9.62 25.20 0.41
CA LEU A 6 -10.41 24.34 1.30
C LEU A 6 -9.70 24.09 2.65
N LYS A 7 -10.36 24.46 3.75
CA LYS A 7 -9.91 24.18 5.14
C LYS A 7 -10.26 22.75 5.54
N ASP A 8 -9.60 22.21 6.58
CA ASP A 8 -9.84 20.83 7.02
C ASP A 8 -11.29 20.56 7.41
N ASP A 9 -11.94 21.51 8.10
CA ASP A 9 -13.36 21.39 8.51
C ASP A 9 -14.33 21.37 7.31
N GLU A 10 -14.00 22.03 6.20
CA GLU A 10 -14.81 22.01 4.97
C GLU A 10 -14.64 20.68 4.23
N ILE A 11 -13.40 20.21 4.12
CA ILE A 11 -13.08 18.88 3.56
C ILE A 11 -13.75 17.79 4.40
N LYS A 12 -13.71 17.91 5.74
CA LYS A 12 -14.36 17.00 6.68
C LYS A 12 -15.89 17.02 6.53
N LEU A 13 -16.51 18.20 6.48
CA LEU A 13 -17.96 18.32 6.27
C LEU A 13 -18.40 17.70 4.95
N LEU A 14 -17.67 17.96 3.86
CA LEU A 14 -17.91 17.35 2.55
C LEU A 14 -17.84 15.82 2.63
N LEU A 15 -16.74 15.28 3.15
CA LEU A 15 -16.48 13.84 3.12
C LEU A 15 -17.30 13.04 4.17
N GLU A 16 -17.61 13.61 5.34
CA GLU A 16 -18.42 12.93 6.36
C GLU A 16 -19.91 12.87 5.99
N SER A 17 -20.38 13.79 5.13
CA SER A 17 -21.78 13.86 4.66
C SER A 17 -22.07 13.08 3.36
N MET A 18 -21.05 12.51 2.71
CA MET A 18 -21.19 11.76 1.46
C MET A 18 -22.20 10.60 1.51
N THR A 19 -22.82 10.36 0.36
CA THR A 19 -23.55 9.14 0.02
C THR A 19 -22.62 8.05 -0.50
N VAL A 20 -23.12 6.81 -0.58
CA VAL A 20 -22.37 5.68 -1.16
C VAL A 20 -22.09 5.90 -2.66
N GLY A 21 -23.02 6.51 -3.41
CA GLY A 21 -22.81 6.80 -4.84
C GLY A 21 -21.73 7.85 -5.10
N GLU A 22 -21.62 8.87 -4.24
CA GLU A 22 -20.52 9.83 -4.28
C GLU A 22 -19.19 9.15 -3.91
N LEU A 23 -19.20 8.25 -2.91
CA LEU A 23 -18.03 7.43 -2.57
C LEU A 23 -17.60 6.52 -3.74
N GLU A 24 -18.53 5.94 -4.49
CA GLU A 24 -18.20 5.14 -5.68
C GLU A 24 -17.56 5.97 -6.80
N ALA A 25 -17.91 7.26 -6.94
CA ALA A 25 -17.23 8.15 -7.89
C ALA A 25 -15.75 8.37 -7.50
N PHE A 26 -15.47 8.71 -6.24
CA PHE A 26 -14.10 8.81 -5.72
C PHE A 26 -13.34 7.48 -5.84
N TYR A 27 -13.99 6.37 -5.48
CA TYR A 27 -13.44 5.02 -5.56
C TYR A 27 -13.03 4.71 -7.00
N LYS A 28 -13.89 5.00 -7.99
CA LYS A 28 -13.62 4.79 -9.42
C LYS A 28 -12.37 5.56 -9.86
N THR A 29 -12.33 6.88 -9.66
CA THR A 29 -11.23 7.72 -10.14
C THR A 29 -9.88 7.31 -9.53
N LEU A 30 -9.83 6.99 -8.23
CA LEU A 30 -8.60 6.49 -7.60
C LEU A 30 -8.22 5.08 -8.10
N LYS A 31 -9.21 4.20 -8.32
CA LYS A 31 -8.98 2.85 -8.85
C LYS A 31 -8.38 2.89 -10.26
N GLU A 32 -8.86 3.79 -11.12
CA GLU A 32 -8.34 3.97 -12.48
C GLU A 32 -6.89 4.49 -12.42
N ALA A 33 -6.63 5.56 -11.66
CA ALA A 33 -5.27 6.10 -11.52
C ALA A 33 -4.24 5.09 -10.95
N LEU A 34 -4.59 4.28 -9.95
CA LEU A 34 -3.68 3.23 -9.45
C LEU A 34 -3.49 2.09 -10.46
N HIS A 35 -4.52 1.73 -11.23
CA HIS A 35 -4.40 0.70 -12.26
C HIS A 35 -3.45 1.14 -13.38
N ASP A 36 -3.61 2.37 -13.85
CA ASP A 36 -2.80 2.95 -14.91
C ASP A 36 -1.34 3.12 -14.47
N TYR A 37 -1.10 3.41 -13.19
CA TYR A 37 0.26 3.41 -12.61
C TYR A 37 0.91 2.02 -12.67
N SER A 38 0.28 0.99 -12.08
CA SER A 38 0.88 -0.36 -12.01
C SER A 38 1.05 -1.04 -13.38
N ASN A 39 0.26 -0.64 -14.39
CA ASN A 39 0.36 -1.18 -15.75
C ASN A 39 1.15 -0.26 -16.70
N GLY A 40 1.52 0.95 -16.25
CA GLY A 40 2.23 1.98 -17.01
C GLY A 40 3.64 1.60 -17.52
N ILE A 41 4.19 0.50 -17.01
CA ILE A 41 5.44 -0.10 -17.50
C ILE A 41 5.24 -0.80 -18.86
N GLN A 42 4.01 -1.18 -19.22
CA GLN A 42 3.68 -1.86 -20.48
C GLN A 42 2.98 -0.96 -21.51
N SER A 43 2.30 0.11 -21.06
CA SER A 43 1.68 1.14 -21.89
C SER A 43 2.14 2.50 -21.41
N SER A 44 2.64 3.36 -22.30
CA SER A 44 3.29 4.65 -21.98
C SER A 44 2.41 5.61 -21.16
N SER A 45 2.38 5.43 -19.84
CA SER A 45 1.61 6.24 -18.91
C SER A 45 2.33 7.55 -18.62
N ASP A 46 1.65 8.67 -18.80
CA ASP A 46 2.16 10.01 -18.44
C ASP A 46 2.10 10.28 -16.92
N ILE A 47 2.26 9.22 -16.12
CA ILE A 47 2.23 9.28 -14.66
C ILE A 47 3.68 9.32 -14.15
N HIS A 48 4.11 10.49 -13.69
CA HIS A 48 5.44 10.68 -13.14
C HIS A 48 5.37 10.88 -11.62
N GLN A 49 5.98 9.95 -10.89
CA GLN A 49 5.95 9.91 -9.43
C GLN A 49 7.38 9.97 -8.86
N PRO A 50 7.92 11.16 -8.59
CA PRO A 50 9.20 11.30 -7.90
C PRO A 50 9.14 10.73 -6.48
N HIS A 51 10.31 10.34 -5.96
CA HIS A 51 10.50 10.02 -4.55
C HIS A 51 10.22 11.25 -3.67
N ARG A 52 9.73 11.02 -2.44
CA ARG A 52 9.47 12.11 -1.50
C ARG A 52 10.77 12.83 -1.14
N GLN A 53 10.76 14.16 -1.17
CA GLN A 53 11.91 14.98 -0.74
C GLN A 53 11.71 15.43 0.71
N SER A 54 12.78 15.47 1.49
CA SER A 54 12.76 15.87 2.89
C SER A 54 13.67 17.07 3.16
N VAL A 55 13.17 18.03 3.94
CA VAL A 55 13.92 19.20 4.42
C VAL A 55 13.83 19.24 5.93
N ASN A 56 14.97 19.24 6.62
CA ASN A 56 15.04 19.23 8.08
C ASN A 56 15.36 20.63 8.62
N SER A 57 14.49 21.15 9.49
CA SER A 57 14.68 22.42 10.18
C SER A 57 15.55 22.23 11.42
N ALA A 58 16.80 22.68 11.37
CA ALA A 58 17.70 22.63 12.53
C ALA A 58 17.17 23.42 13.74
N ALA A 59 16.40 24.50 13.51
CA ALA A 59 15.86 25.35 14.56
C ALA A 59 14.69 24.70 15.34
N THR A 60 13.85 23.89 14.67
CA THR A 60 12.68 23.26 15.30
C THR A 60 12.83 21.75 15.51
N GLY A 61 13.78 21.11 14.85
CA GLY A 61 13.89 19.65 14.78
C GLY A 61 12.78 18.99 13.95
N ALA A 62 12.01 19.76 13.18
CA ALA A 62 10.93 19.25 12.35
C ALA A 62 11.40 18.91 10.93
N THR A 63 10.79 17.89 10.34
CA THR A 63 10.95 17.52 8.94
C THR A 63 9.77 18.05 8.13
N THR A 64 10.04 18.66 6.99
CA THR A 64 9.04 18.96 5.95
C THR A 64 9.22 17.96 4.81
N LEU A 65 8.15 17.26 4.45
CA LEU A 65 8.10 16.30 3.35
C LEU A 65 7.34 16.91 2.17
N PHE A 66 7.95 16.81 0.98
CA PHE A 66 7.37 17.20 -0.30
C PHE A 66 7.10 15.94 -1.10
N MET A 67 5.84 15.71 -1.47
CA MET A 67 5.39 14.55 -2.25
C MET A 67 4.71 15.07 -3.53
N PRO A 68 5.50 15.34 -4.60
CA PRO A 68 4.96 15.69 -5.91
C PRO A 68 4.39 14.46 -6.63
N SER A 69 3.50 14.70 -7.58
CA SER A 69 3.02 13.70 -8.55
C SER A 69 2.52 14.42 -9.81
N SER A 70 2.58 13.74 -10.95
CA SER A 70 2.05 14.21 -12.23
C SER A 70 1.28 13.07 -12.90
N SER A 71 0.23 13.42 -13.63
CA SER A 71 -0.55 12.52 -14.47
C SER A 71 -1.13 13.31 -15.65
N SER A 72 -1.75 12.63 -16.62
CA SER A 72 -2.48 13.28 -17.72
C SER A 72 -3.61 14.22 -17.27
N ALA A 73 -4.12 14.09 -16.03
CA ALA A 73 -5.11 15.03 -15.48
C ALA A 73 -4.49 16.36 -15.00
N GLY A 74 -3.19 16.38 -14.70
CA GLY A 74 -2.50 17.52 -14.12
C GLY A 74 -1.44 17.15 -13.08
N VAL A 75 -1.00 18.16 -12.33
CA VAL A 75 0.13 18.07 -11.38
C VAL A 75 -0.35 18.35 -9.95
N GLY A 76 0.22 17.65 -8.98
CA GLY A 76 -0.06 17.86 -7.56
C GLY A 76 1.21 17.85 -6.72
N VAL A 77 1.21 18.61 -5.64
CA VAL A 77 2.24 18.49 -4.60
C VAL A 77 1.62 18.58 -3.22
N LYS A 78 1.87 17.54 -2.40
CA LYS A 78 1.60 17.58 -0.97
C LYS A 78 2.84 18.06 -0.22
N VAL A 79 2.64 18.99 0.70
CA VAL A 79 3.66 19.46 1.65
C VAL A 79 3.15 19.19 3.06
N ILE A 80 3.89 18.39 3.85
CA ILE A 80 3.57 18.07 5.25
C ILE A 80 4.77 18.37 6.14
N THR A 81 4.57 19.14 7.21
CA THR A 81 5.55 19.34 8.28
C THR A 81 5.16 18.52 9.51
N LEU A 82 6.12 17.79 10.09
CA LEU A 82 5.95 17.03 11.33
C LEU A 82 7.22 17.00 12.18
N SER A 83 7.09 16.88 13.50
CA SER A 83 8.20 16.45 14.35
C SER A 83 8.41 14.93 14.22
N PRO A 84 9.65 14.43 14.34
CA PRO A 84 9.94 12.99 14.33
C PRO A 84 9.25 12.21 15.48
N PRO A 85 9.20 10.87 15.41
CA PRO A 85 8.92 10.04 16.59
C PRO A 85 9.90 10.36 17.72
N ARG A 86 9.45 10.22 18.98
CA ARG A 86 10.21 10.61 20.17
C ARG A 86 11.38 9.65 20.43
N SER A 87 12.55 10.20 20.75
CA SER A 87 13.47 9.59 21.71
C SER A 87 13.06 10.00 23.14
N GLU A 88 13.54 9.28 24.16
CA GLU A 88 13.35 9.68 25.57
C GLU A 88 14.01 11.03 25.88
N GLN A 89 15.09 11.35 25.16
CA GLN A 89 15.83 12.61 25.33
C GLN A 89 15.02 13.83 24.85
N ASP A 90 14.14 13.66 23.85
CA ASP A 90 13.31 14.76 23.35
C ASP A 90 12.34 15.30 24.41
N GLU A 91 11.81 14.43 25.30
CA GLU A 91 10.88 14.84 26.36
C GLU A 91 11.56 15.79 27.37
N ALA A 92 12.85 15.59 27.64
CA ALA A 92 13.65 16.45 28.52
C ALA A 92 13.97 17.83 27.90
N THR A 93 13.94 17.98 26.57
CA THR A 93 14.29 19.25 25.90
C THR A 93 13.12 20.23 25.70
N GLY A 94 11.88 19.81 25.99
CA GLY A 94 10.69 20.68 25.97
C GLY A 94 10.30 21.25 24.59
N LYS A 95 10.88 20.77 23.49
CA LYS A 95 10.60 21.29 22.13
C LYS A 95 9.11 21.11 21.76
N PRO A 96 8.47 22.11 21.11
CA PRO A 96 7.06 22.02 20.74
C PRO A 96 6.84 20.97 19.63
N LYS A 97 6.10 19.90 19.96
CA LYS A 97 5.82 18.82 19.01
C LYS A 97 4.81 19.26 17.95
N ILE A 98 5.28 19.39 16.71
CA ILE A 98 4.44 19.64 15.54
C ILE A 98 3.69 18.34 15.19
N LYS A 99 2.36 18.37 15.34
CA LYS A 99 1.47 17.36 14.74
C LYS A 99 1.56 17.48 13.21
N PRO A 100 1.53 16.36 12.45
CA PRO A 100 1.54 16.41 10.98
C PRO A 100 0.48 17.39 10.44
N THR A 101 0.93 18.40 9.71
CA THR A 101 0.09 19.48 9.19
C THR A 101 0.66 20.01 7.88
N GLY A 102 -0.18 20.62 7.03
CA GLY A 102 0.23 21.14 5.73
C GLY A 102 -0.89 21.13 4.70
N ALA A 103 -0.51 21.17 3.42
CA ALA A 103 -1.44 21.38 2.32
C ALA A 103 -1.11 20.52 1.08
N ILE A 104 -2.11 20.32 0.24
CA ILE A 104 -2.02 19.73 -1.10
C ILE A 104 -2.39 20.83 -2.09
N THR A 105 -1.47 21.20 -2.98
CA THR A 105 -1.75 22.12 -4.10
C THR A 105 -1.90 21.31 -5.38
N VAL A 106 -2.94 21.61 -6.17
CA VAL A 106 -3.26 20.92 -7.43
C VAL A 106 -3.39 21.91 -8.59
N PHE A 107 -2.92 21.46 -9.75
CA PHE A 107 -2.84 22.18 -11.02
C PHE A 107 -3.48 21.34 -12.13
N SER A 108 -4.05 21.99 -13.15
CA SER A 108 -4.59 21.33 -14.35
C SER A 108 -3.50 20.71 -15.24
N GLU A 109 -3.91 19.91 -16.23
CA GLU A 109 -3.12 19.53 -17.41
C GLU A 109 -2.35 20.71 -18.05
N SER A 110 -2.93 21.90 -18.02
CA SER A 110 -2.38 23.15 -18.57
C SER A 110 -1.51 23.93 -17.59
N GLY A 111 -1.20 23.36 -16.42
CA GLY A 111 -0.36 23.98 -15.38
C GLY A 111 -1.03 25.13 -14.61
N GLN A 112 -2.31 25.40 -14.83
CA GLN A 112 -3.04 26.43 -14.08
C GLN A 112 -3.33 25.93 -12.66
N PRO A 113 -3.08 26.72 -11.60
CA PRO A 113 -3.49 26.35 -10.25
C PRO A 113 -5.02 26.22 -10.18
N ILE A 114 -5.53 25.08 -9.70
CA ILE A 114 -6.99 24.88 -9.56
C ILE A 114 -7.45 24.85 -8.11
N GLY A 115 -6.57 24.51 -7.15
CA GLY A 115 -6.87 24.66 -5.73
C GLY A 115 -5.74 24.32 -4.77
N ILE A 116 -5.97 24.66 -3.50
CA ILE A 116 -5.15 24.27 -2.35
C ILE A 116 -6.05 23.75 -1.22
N LEU A 117 -5.71 22.57 -0.71
CA LEU A 117 -6.53 21.81 0.23
C LEU A 117 -5.71 21.55 1.50
N HIS A 118 -6.30 21.72 2.68
CA HIS A 118 -5.64 21.28 3.90
C HIS A 118 -5.46 19.76 3.92
N ALA A 119 -4.25 19.29 4.26
CA ALA A 119 -3.85 17.93 3.94
C ALA A 119 -4.23 16.88 4.99
N SER A 120 -4.68 17.26 6.19
CA SER A 120 -4.95 16.33 7.31
C SER A 120 -6.08 15.34 7.00
N THR A 121 -7.31 15.83 6.89
CA THR A 121 -8.48 14.98 6.61
C THR A 121 -8.37 14.32 5.23
N LEU A 122 -7.90 15.05 4.22
CA LEU A 122 -7.70 14.55 2.85
C LEU A 122 -6.68 13.39 2.79
N THR A 123 -5.54 13.48 3.48
CA THR A 123 -4.55 12.38 3.52
C THR A 123 -5.14 11.14 4.20
N ALA A 124 -5.97 11.29 5.23
CA ALA A 124 -6.59 10.14 5.89
C ALA A 124 -7.68 9.49 5.03
N PHE A 125 -8.56 10.29 4.42
CA PHE A 125 -9.60 9.80 3.51
C PHE A 125 -8.99 9.08 2.29
N ARG A 126 -8.02 9.69 1.60
CA ARG A 126 -7.41 9.09 0.39
C ARG A 126 -6.65 7.79 0.69
N THR A 127 -6.06 7.64 1.88
CA THR A 127 -5.49 6.35 2.30
C THR A 127 -6.58 5.33 2.60
N ALA A 128 -7.62 5.71 3.35
CA ALA A 128 -8.75 4.83 3.65
C ALA A 128 -9.49 4.37 2.39
N LEU A 129 -9.55 5.21 1.35
CA LEU A 129 -10.16 4.90 0.06
C LEU A 129 -9.38 3.83 -0.72
N ALA A 130 -8.05 3.86 -0.70
CA ALA A 130 -7.23 2.78 -1.25
C ALA A 130 -7.44 1.46 -0.47
N SER A 131 -7.41 1.53 0.87
CA SER A 131 -7.74 0.39 1.75
C SER A 131 -9.15 -0.18 1.52
N ALA A 132 -10.12 0.67 1.20
CA ALA A 132 -11.49 0.27 0.91
C ALA A 132 -11.60 -0.65 -0.32
N PHE A 133 -10.64 -0.62 -1.24
CA PHE A 133 -10.59 -1.52 -2.40
C PHE A 133 -10.49 -3.00 -2.02
N LEU A 134 -9.98 -3.29 -0.82
CA LEU A 134 -9.86 -4.64 -0.27
C LEU A 134 -11.01 -4.96 0.71
N VAL A 135 -11.47 -3.98 1.48
CA VAL A 135 -12.64 -4.13 2.38
C VAL A 135 -13.92 -4.41 1.60
N ALA A 136 -14.11 -3.73 0.46
CA ALA A 136 -15.22 -3.97 -0.47
C ALA A 136 -15.19 -5.37 -1.12
N ARG A 137 -14.03 -6.03 -1.15
CA ARG A 137 -13.87 -7.39 -1.74
C ARG A 137 -14.16 -8.53 -0.76
N ARG A 138 -14.24 -8.33 0.56
CA ARG A 138 -14.46 -9.42 1.53
C ARG A 138 -15.85 -10.07 1.35
N ASN A 139 -16.03 -11.35 1.68
CA ASN A 139 -17.38 -11.93 1.66
C ASN A 139 -18.22 -11.48 2.86
N LYS A 140 -17.67 -11.51 4.08
CA LYS A 140 -18.34 -11.11 5.32
C LYS A 140 -17.36 -10.27 6.16
N VAL A 141 -17.84 -9.22 6.83
CA VAL A 141 -17.06 -8.39 7.77
C VAL A 141 -17.90 -8.11 9.00
N HIS A 142 -17.64 -8.82 10.10
CA HIS A 142 -18.44 -8.75 11.32
C HIS A 142 -17.72 -7.96 12.43
N THR A 143 -16.42 -8.19 12.57
CA THR A 143 -15.57 -7.54 13.57
C THR A 143 -14.43 -6.77 12.90
N ILE A 144 -14.32 -5.49 13.22
CA ILE A 144 -13.18 -4.64 12.90
C ILE A 144 -12.34 -4.45 14.17
N THR A 145 -11.02 -4.53 14.06
CA THR A 145 -10.10 -4.17 15.14
C THR A 145 -9.07 -3.16 14.61
N ALA A 146 -9.10 -1.93 15.12
CA ALA A 146 -8.26 -0.83 14.69
C ALA A 146 -7.26 -0.43 15.78
N PHE A 147 -5.98 -0.34 15.44
CA PHE A 147 -4.94 0.20 16.32
C PHE A 147 -4.75 1.70 16.05
N GLY A 148 -4.82 2.50 17.12
CA GLY A 148 -4.77 3.97 17.07
C GLY A 148 -6.15 4.63 17.00
N SER A 149 -6.20 5.94 17.28
CA SER A 149 -7.43 6.72 17.38
C SER A 149 -7.36 8.10 16.70
N GLY A 150 -6.48 8.27 15.70
CA GLY A 150 -6.39 9.49 14.88
C GLY A 150 -7.22 9.40 13.59
N GLU A 151 -7.12 10.42 12.73
CA GLU A 151 -7.87 10.50 11.46
C GLU A 151 -7.77 9.24 10.60
N GLN A 152 -6.58 8.62 10.50
CA GLN A 152 -6.40 7.38 9.74
C GLN A 152 -7.34 6.26 10.26
N ALA A 153 -7.39 6.04 11.58
CA ALA A 153 -8.29 5.05 12.18
C ALA A 153 -9.77 5.44 11.99
N TYR A 154 -10.12 6.73 12.13
CA TYR A 154 -11.49 7.20 11.90
C TYR A 154 -11.94 6.90 10.46
N TRP A 155 -11.16 7.29 9.45
CA TRP A 155 -11.55 7.16 8.05
C TRP A 155 -11.59 5.71 7.57
N HIS A 156 -10.66 4.86 8.02
CA HIS A 156 -10.71 3.42 7.73
C HIS A 156 -11.96 2.76 8.33
N ILE A 157 -12.35 3.11 9.57
CA ILE A 157 -13.61 2.64 10.18
C ILE A 157 -14.83 3.24 9.44
N ARG A 158 -14.84 4.55 9.17
CA ARG A 158 -15.97 5.25 8.53
C ARG A 158 -16.29 4.67 7.16
N LEU A 159 -15.29 4.46 6.30
CA LEU A 159 -15.50 3.88 4.97
C LEU A 159 -15.85 2.38 5.03
N ALA A 160 -15.31 1.63 5.99
CA ALA A 160 -15.73 0.25 6.21
C ALA A 160 -17.22 0.16 6.63
N LEU A 161 -17.70 1.08 7.47
CA LEU A 161 -19.11 1.18 7.84
C LEU A 161 -19.99 1.63 6.66
N MET A 162 -19.57 2.60 5.84
CA MET A 162 -20.31 3.01 4.63
C MET A 162 -20.50 1.87 3.63
N LEU A 163 -19.47 1.02 3.49
CA LEU A 163 -19.47 -0.04 2.49
C LEU A 163 -20.06 -1.35 3.00
N ARG A 164 -19.88 -1.67 4.29
CA ARG A 164 -20.15 -3.01 4.89
C ARG A 164 -20.91 -2.98 6.21
N GLY A 165 -21.52 -1.85 6.58
CA GLY A 165 -22.21 -1.68 7.85
C GLY A 165 -23.26 -2.76 8.13
N SER A 166 -24.01 -3.16 7.09
CA SER A 166 -24.98 -4.27 7.12
C SER A 166 -24.45 -5.58 7.74
N THR A 167 -23.15 -5.90 7.60
CA THR A 167 -22.53 -7.09 8.22
C THR A 167 -21.77 -6.79 9.51
N ILE A 168 -21.33 -5.55 9.74
CA ILE A 168 -20.49 -5.16 10.88
C ILE A 168 -21.33 -5.10 12.17
N ARG A 169 -20.84 -5.72 13.25
CA ARG A 169 -21.46 -5.65 14.59
C ARG A 169 -20.51 -5.18 15.69
N HIS A 170 -19.20 -5.34 15.51
CA HIS A 170 -18.21 -4.92 16.51
C HIS A 170 -17.06 -4.12 15.88
N VAL A 171 -16.74 -2.98 16.49
CA VAL A 171 -15.59 -2.13 16.14
C VAL A 171 -14.76 -1.90 17.40
N ASN A 172 -13.64 -2.61 17.50
CA ASN A 172 -12.68 -2.48 18.59
C ASN A 172 -11.61 -1.45 18.23
N ILE A 173 -11.36 -0.47 19.08
CA ILE A 173 -10.28 0.52 18.93
C ILE A 173 -9.26 0.31 20.05
N ILE A 174 -8.06 -0.11 19.68
CA ILE A 174 -6.96 -0.41 20.62
C ILE A 174 -5.99 0.77 20.60
N ASN A 175 -5.72 1.39 21.75
CA ASN A 175 -4.81 2.55 21.83
C ASN A 175 -3.89 2.49 23.05
N ARG A 176 -2.66 3.02 22.91
CA ARG A 176 -1.63 3.00 23.97
C ARG A 176 -2.05 3.73 25.25
N ARG A 177 -2.96 4.71 25.17
CA ARG A 177 -3.57 5.44 26.29
C ARG A 177 -4.97 5.91 25.90
N PHE A 178 -5.85 6.15 26.86
CA PHE A 178 -7.07 6.92 26.59
C PHE A 178 -6.70 8.41 26.42
N SER A 179 -7.21 9.06 25.36
CA SER A 179 -6.79 10.40 24.92
C SER A 179 -7.96 11.22 24.37
N GLU A 180 -7.76 12.52 24.12
CA GLU A 180 -8.76 13.32 23.39
C GLU A 180 -9.05 12.79 21.99
N SER A 181 -8.07 12.18 21.30
CA SER A 181 -8.31 11.51 20.02
C SER A 181 -9.17 10.24 20.18
N SER A 182 -8.99 9.47 21.26
CA SER A 182 -9.88 8.37 21.63
C SER A 182 -11.31 8.82 21.96
N LYS A 183 -11.49 10.03 22.52
CA LYS A 183 -12.82 10.63 22.70
C LYS A 183 -13.41 11.11 21.38
N ASP A 184 -12.62 11.75 20.52
CA ASP A 184 -13.09 12.34 19.27
C ASP A 184 -13.54 11.29 18.25
N ILE A 185 -12.77 10.21 18.07
CA ILE A 185 -13.14 9.11 17.16
C ILE A 185 -14.48 8.49 17.56
N LEU A 186 -14.70 8.24 18.86
CA LEU A 186 -15.99 7.78 19.37
C LEU A 186 -17.08 8.82 19.15
N ARG A 187 -16.84 10.09 19.53
CA ARG A 187 -17.82 11.17 19.36
C ARG A 187 -18.30 11.24 17.91
N ARG A 188 -17.38 11.27 16.94
CA ARG A 188 -17.71 11.36 15.50
C ARG A 188 -18.51 10.17 15.00
N LEU A 189 -18.22 8.95 15.46
CA LEU A 189 -18.98 7.74 15.12
C LEU A 189 -20.38 7.74 15.79
N TYR A 190 -20.48 8.20 17.04
CA TYR A 190 -21.76 8.29 17.75
C TYR A 190 -22.68 9.40 17.21
N VAL A 191 -22.16 10.58 16.84
CA VAL A 191 -22.99 11.71 16.35
C VAL A 191 -23.44 11.57 14.89
N VAL A 192 -23.03 10.54 14.14
CA VAL A 192 -23.60 10.26 12.81
C VAL A 192 -25.13 10.10 12.94
N PRO A 193 -25.94 10.84 12.15
CA PRO A 193 -27.40 10.78 12.20
C PRO A 193 -27.96 9.36 12.06
N ALA A 194 -29.04 9.06 12.78
CA ALA A 194 -29.67 7.73 12.78
C ALA A 194 -30.02 7.24 11.37
N ALA A 195 -30.63 8.11 10.54
CA ALA A 195 -30.98 7.80 9.16
C ALA A 195 -29.77 7.46 8.26
N ILE A 196 -28.55 7.93 8.60
CA ILE A 196 -27.32 7.55 7.90
C ILE A 196 -26.84 6.16 8.36
N LYS A 197 -26.92 5.86 9.67
CA LYS A 197 -26.60 4.53 10.23
C LYS A 197 -27.53 3.44 9.72
N GLU A 198 -28.81 3.77 9.59
CA GLU A 198 -29.86 2.91 9.03
C GLU A 198 -29.62 2.64 7.54
N ARG A 199 -29.46 3.70 6.74
CA ARG A 199 -29.11 3.62 5.29
C ARG A 199 -27.87 2.77 5.01
N GLU A 200 -26.87 2.83 5.89
CA GLU A 200 -25.61 2.09 5.76
C GLU A 200 -25.60 0.76 6.55
N GLY A 201 -26.70 0.41 7.22
CA GLY A 201 -26.93 -0.87 7.89
C GLY A 201 -26.19 -1.12 9.20
N TRP A 202 -25.61 -0.11 9.85
CA TRP A 202 -24.77 -0.25 11.06
C TRP A 202 -25.38 0.32 12.36
N THR A 203 -26.69 0.51 12.43
CA THR A 203 -27.40 1.01 13.64
C THR A 203 -27.01 0.24 14.92
N ASP A 204 -26.87 -1.09 14.83
CA ASP A 204 -26.56 -1.97 15.96
C ASP A 204 -25.04 -2.18 16.22
N ALA A 205 -24.17 -1.48 15.48
CA ALA A 205 -22.72 -1.67 15.61
C ALA A 205 -22.18 -1.12 16.94
N GLN A 206 -21.46 -1.98 17.68
CA GLN A 206 -20.92 -1.67 18.99
C GLN A 206 -19.47 -1.17 18.90
N PHE A 207 -19.18 -0.05 19.55
CA PHE A 207 -17.87 0.60 19.55
C PHE A 207 -17.18 0.47 20.91
N GLY A 208 -16.08 -0.27 20.97
CA GLY A 208 -15.28 -0.47 22.19
C GLY A 208 -13.91 0.18 22.11
N ILE A 209 -13.37 0.65 23.25
CA ILE A 209 -11.97 1.05 23.38
C ILE A 209 -11.24 0.15 24.38
N LEU A 210 -10.08 -0.36 23.96
CA LEU A 210 -9.16 -1.12 24.80
C LEU A 210 -7.84 -0.36 24.96
N THR A 211 -7.30 -0.29 26.19
CA THR A 211 -5.99 0.32 26.48
C THR A 211 -5.24 -0.48 27.54
N PRO A 212 -3.89 -0.40 27.62
CA PRO A 212 -3.07 -1.14 28.58
C PRO A 212 -3.40 -0.92 30.08
N GLY A 213 -4.16 0.13 30.43
CA GLY A 213 -4.61 0.35 31.81
C GLY A 213 -5.76 -0.57 32.26
N TYR A 214 -6.29 -1.43 31.38
CA TYR A 214 -7.32 -2.41 31.72
C TYR A 214 -6.69 -3.73 32.19
N GLY A 215 -7.12 -4.27 33.33
CA GLY A 215 -6.47 -5.41 33.99
C GLY A 215 -6.32 -6.67 33.13
N GLU A 216 -7.26 -6.94 32.22
CA GLU A 216 -7.19 -8.09 31.30
C GLU A 216 -6.68 -7.71 29.89
N PHE A 217 -5.95 -6.60 29.73
CA PHE A 217 -5.56 -6.04 28.43
C PHE A 217 -4.99 -7.09 27.46
N GLN A 218 -4.03 -7.92 27.91
CA GLN A 218 -3.38 -8.91 27.03
C GLN A 218 -4.33 -10.01 26.56
N ARG A 219 -5.31 -10.40 27.40
CA ARG A 219 -6.36 -11.36 27.01
C ARG A 219 -7.28 -10.74 25.96
N LEU A 220 -7.80 -9.54 26.24
CA LEU A 220 -8.72 -8.85 25.33
C LEU A 220 -8.05 -8.44 24.01
N LEU A 221 -6.76 -8.07 24.02
CA LEU A 221 -5.97 -7.81 22.82
C LEU A 221 -5.92 -9.05 21.92
N ARG A 222 -5.51 -10.19 22.50
CA ARG A 222 -5.47 -11.49 21.80
C ARG A 222 -6.84 -11.87 21.24
N ASP A 223 -7.90 -11.71 22.03
CA ASP A 223 -9.26 -12.07 21.64
C ASP A 223 -9.80 -11.15 20.52
N GLN A 224 -9.62 -9.83 20.63
CA GLN A 224 -10.05 -8.85 19.62
C GLN A 224 -9.28 -8.95 18.29
N VAL A 225 -7.97 -9.22 18.35
CA VAL A 225 -7.14 -9.45 17.15
C VAL A 225 -7.53 -10.77 16.46
N ARG A 226 -7.89 -11.81 17.23
CA ARG A 226 -8.36 -13.08 16.67
C ARG A 226 -9.78 -13.01 16.12
N ALA A 227 -10.68 -12.29 16.78
CA ALA A 227 -12.07 -12.13 16.35
C ALA A 227 -12.21 -11.34 15.04
N ALA A 228 -11.30 -10.40 14.77
CA ALA A 228 -11.32 -9.52 13.61
C ALA A 228 -11.46 -10.25 12.26
N ASP A 229 -12.26 -9.69 11.35
CA ASP A 229 -12.26 -9.95 9.91
C ASP A 229 -11.31 -8.98 9.19
N VAL A 230 -11.30 -7.72 9.65
CA VAL A 230 -10.42 -6.66 9.17
C VAL A 230 -9.66 -6.07 10.36
N ILE A 231 -8.33 -5.99 10.23
CA ILE A 231 -7.44 -5.31 11.17
C ILE A 231 -6.89 -4.07 10.48
N PHE A 232 -7.05 -2.89 11.10
CA PHE A 232 -6.42 -1.65 10.66
C PHE A 232 -5.29 -1.28 11.62
N CYS A 233 -4.08 -1.06 11.13
CA CYS A 233 -2.97 -0.53 11.89
C CYS A 233 -2.71 0.91 11.42
N CYS A 234 -2.90 1.89 12.31
CA CYS A 234 -2.96 3.32 12.01
C CYS A 234 -2.11 4.14 13.00
N THR A 235 -0.92 3.63 13.34
CA THR A 235 -0.02 4.17 14.35
C THR A 235 1.44 4.28 13.87
N PRO A 236 2.15 5.40 14.13
CA PRO A 236 3.60 5.43 14.00
C PRO A 236 4.21 4.66 15.18
N SER A 237 4.32 3.34 14.99
CA SER A 237 4.93 2.41 15.93
C SER A 237 6.34 2.04 15.48
N GLN A 238 7.20 1.71 16.44
CA GLN A 238 8.56 1.19 16.24
C GLN A 238 8.69 -0.23 16.84
N GLU A 239 7.56 -0.81 17.23
CA GLU A 239 7.39 -2.12 17.85
C GLU A 239 6.11 -2.77 17.28
N PRO A 240 6.09 -4.08 17.00
CA PRO A 240 4.89 -4.76 16.52
C PRO A 240 3.71 -4.63 17.50
N LEU A 241 2.52 -4.33 16.97
CA LEU A 241 1.35 -3.96 17.78
C LEU A 241 0.72 -5.11 18.58
N PHE A 242 1.10 -6.34 18.28
CA PHE A 242 0.67 -7.58 18.93
C PHE A 242 1.66 -8.70 18.61
N GLU A 243 1.78 -9.72 19.47
CA GLU A 243 2.65 -10.88 19.18
C GLU A 243 2.22 -11.64 17.91
N HIS A 244 3.18 -12.04 17.08
CA HIS A 244 2.91 -12.88 15.90
C HIS A 244 2.14 -14.17 16.27
N SER A 245 2.43 -14.72 17.46
CA SER A 245 1.85 -15.95 18.02
C SER A 245 0.31 -15.96 17.97
N ILE A 246 -0.32 -14.79 18.13
CA ILE A 246 -1.78 -14.60 18.16
C ILE A 246 -2.43 -15.01 16.84
N LEU A 247 -1.74 -14.78 15.71
CA LEU A 247 -2.23 -15.04 14.33
C LEU A 247 -1.48 -16.17 13.60
N THR A 248 -0.19 -16.42 13.87
CA THR A 248 0.58 -17.51 13.23
C THR A 248 0.31 -18.89 13.85
N SER A 249 -0.19 -18.95 15.08
CA SER A 249 -0.62 -20.20 15.72
C SER A 249 -1.72 -20.90 14.92
N GLY A 250 -1.77 -22.25 14.98
CA GLY A 250 -2.76 -23.05 14.25
C GLY A 250 -4.23 -22.77 14.63
N GLU A 251 -4.45 -22.07 15.75
CA GLU A 251 -5.75 -21.49 16.13
C GLU A 251 -6.00 -20.14 15.43
N GLY A 252 -5.02 -19.22 15.46
CA GLY A 252 -5.07 -17.93 14.78
C GLY A 252 -5.29 -18.06 13.28
N ARG A 253 -4.65 -19.06 12.64
CA ARG A 253 -4.76 -19.37 11.21
C ARG A 253 -6.11 -19.94 10.73
N ARG A 254 -7.05 -20.26 11.64
CA ARG A 254 -8.37 -20.81 11.27
C ARG A 254 -9.28 -19.83 10.52
N LYS A 255 -9.03 -18.52 10.63
CA LYS A 255 -9.81 -17.45 10.00
C LYS A 255 -8.89 -16.66 9.07
N GLY A 256 -9.29 -16.53 7.80
CA GLY A 256 -8.64 -15.62 6.87
C GLY A 256 -9.03 -14.17 7.18
N ARG A 257 -8.05 -13.27 7.26
CA ARG A 257 -8.25 -11.85 7.63
C ARG A 257 -7.63 -10.91 6.59
N LEU A 258 -8.19 -9.71 6.52
CA LEU A 258 -7.59 -8.58 5.84
C LEU A 258 -6.89 -7.70 6.87
N ILE A 259 -5.58 -7.53 6.74
CA ILE A 259 -4.73 -6.76 7.67
C ILE A 259 -4.13 -5.60 6.90
N ILE A 260 -4.39 -4.38 7.33
CA ILE A 260 -4.10 -3.15 6.59
C ILE A 260 -3.19 -2.28 7.46
N ALA A 261 -1.91 -2.16 7.10
CA ALA A 261 -0.90 -1.44 7.87
C ALA A 261 -0.48 -0.15 7.17
N ILE A 262 -0.65 0.97 7.86
CA ILE A 262 -0.66 2.33 7.31
C ILE A 262 0.28 3.26 8.11
N GLY A 263 0.45 3.00 9.39
CA GLY A 263 1.08 3.91 10.34
C GLY A 263 2.62 3.85 10.35
N SER A 264 3.23 2.73 9.96
CA SER A 264 4.68 2.61 9.74
C SER A 264 5.07 3.02 8.31
N TYR A 265 5.61 4.23 8.14
CA TYR A 265 5.98 4.80 6.82
C TYR A 265 7.47 5.22 6.73
N THR A 266 8.31 4.68 7.61
CA THR A 266 9.78 4.79 7.53
C THR A 266 10.42 3.42 7.84
N PRO A 267 11.67 3.15 7.42
CA PRO A 267 12.33 1.85 7.65
C PRO A 267 12.40 1.42 9.12
N ASP A 268 12.51 2.38 10.04
CA ASP A 268 12.58 2.14 11.50
C ASP A 268 11.21 2.00 12.17
N MET A 269 10.10 2.24 11.44
CA MET A 269 8.76 2.02 11.94
C MET A 269 8.26 0.64 11.55
N ILE A 270 7.60 -0.04 12.49
CA ILE A 270 7.02 -1.37 12.31
C ILE A 270 5.69 -1.46 13.05
N GLU A 271 4.64 -1.92 12.36
CA GLU A 271 3.31 -2.15 12.97
C GLU A 271 2.96 -3.64 13.07
N LEU A 272 3.41 -4.45 12.11
CA LEU A 272 3.13 -5.88 12.02
C LEU A 272 4.40 -6.70 12.31
N PRO A 273 4.31 -7.83 13.03
CA PRO A 273 5.45 -8.73 13.19
C PRO A 273 5.94 -9.28 11.84
N VAL A 274 7.25 -9.33 11.63
CA VAL A 274 7.85 -9.79 10.37
C VAL A 274 7.50 -11.25 10.06
N GLU A 275 7.28 -12.09 11.08
CA GLU A 275 6.86 -13.48 10.95
C GLU A 275 5.49 -13.62 10.28
N LEU A 276 4.62 -12.62 10.44
CA LEU A 276 3.29 -12.59 9.83
C LEU A 276 3.39 -12.35 8.32
N LEU A 277 4.29 -11.47 7.89
CA LEU A 277 4.59 -11.22 6.48
C LEU A 277 5.32 -12.42 5.86
N LEU A 278 6.35 -12.95 6.54
CA LEU A 278 7.09 -14.15 6.14
C LEU A 278 6.16 -15.36 5.96
N GLN A 279 5.19 -15.56 6.86
CA GLN A 279 4.18 -16.62 6.72
C GLN A 279 3.22 -16.37 5.55
N ALA A 280 2.87 -15.12 5.25
CA ALA A 280 2.02 -14.80 4.09
C ALA A 280 2.73 -15.06 2.75
N VAL A 281 4.03 -14.74 2.65
CA VAL A 281 4.83 -14.98 1.43
C VAL A 281 5.42 -16.39 1.32
N LYS A 282 5.27 -17.23 2.35
CA LYS A 282 5.75 -18.62 2.36
C LYS A 282 5.02 -19.43 1.28
N ARG A 283 5.74 -19.76 0.21
CA ARG A 283 5.30 -20.74 -0.80
C ARG A 283 5.30 -22.13 -0.16
N SER A 284 4.23 -22.90 -0.34
CA SER A 284 4.18 -24.30 0.12
C SER A 284 5.23 -25.14 -0.62
N GLU A 285 6.03 -25.91 0.11
CA GLU A 285 7.04 -26.78 -0.50
C GLU A 285 6.40 -27.97 -1.25
N PRO A 286 6.80 -28.26 -2.49
CA PRO A 286 6.29 -29.41 -3.24
C PRO A 286 6.62 -30.73 -2.51
N GLY A 287 5.60 -31.34 -1.90
CA GLY A 287 5.69 -32.64 -1.21
C GLY A 287 5.18 -32.65 0.23
N GLN A 288 5.17 -31.51 0.93
CA GLN A 288 4.61 -31.45 2.29
C GLN A 288 3.07 -31.43 2.24
N ARG A 289 2.46 -32.62 2.26
CA ARG A 289 1.00 -32.78 2.46
C ARG A 289 0.63 -32.36 3.88
N HIS A 290 0.21 -31.12 4.06
CA HIS A 290 -0.35 -30.64 5.33
C HIS A 290 -1.69 -31.36 5.63
N PHE A 291 -1.64 -32.43 6.43
CA PHE A 291 -2.84 -33.22 6.82
C PHE A 291 -3.88 -32.42 7.64
N HIS A 292 -3.56 -31.22 8.10
CA HIS A 292 -4.50 -30.31 8.78
C HIS A 292 -5.40 -29.59 7.78
N LYS A 293 -6.51 -30.25 7.41
CA LYS A 293 -7.57 -29.85 6.46
C LYS A 293 -8.28 -28.49 6.72
N HIS A 294 -7.82 -27.70 7.71
CA HIS A 294 -8.49 -26.49 8.21
C HIS A 294 -7.55 -25.29 8.45
N ALA A 295 -6.29 -25.36 8.04
CA ALA A 295 -5.32 -24.27 8.26
C ALA A 295 -4.37 -24.11 7.06
N THR A 296 -4.86 -23.45 6.00
CA THR A 296 -4.05 -23.06 4.84
C THR A 296 -2.80 -22.27 5.28
N GLU A 297 -1.65 -22.61 4.70
CA GLU A 297 -0.42 -21.82 4.79
C GLU A 297 -0.26 -20.96 3.53
N GLY A 298 0.38 -19.81 3.68
CA GLY A 298 0.44 -18.76 2.66
C GLY A 298 -0.66 -17.69 2.79
N GLY A 299 -0.52 -16.65 1.98
CA GLY A 299 -1.39 -15.48 1.90
C GLY A 299 -0.97 -14.60 0.71
N VAL A 300 -1.31 -13.31 0.77
CA VAL A 300 -0.84 -12.31 -0.20
C VAL A 300 -0.39 -11.07 0.58
N VAL A 301 0.76 -10.50 0.20
CA VAL A 301 1.20 -9.17 0.65
C VAL A 301 1.03 -8.19 -0.51
N ILE A 302 0.14 -7.22 -0.33
CA ILE A 302 -0.20 -6.16 -1.27
C ILE A 302 0.52 -4.89 -0.83
N VAL A 303 0.95 -4.05 -1.76
CA VAL A 303 1.59 -2.76 -1.48
C VAL A 303 0.96 -1.63 -2.30
N ASP A 304 1.20 -0.38 -1.90
CA ASP A 304 0.88 0.78 -2.74
C ASP A 304 1.62 0.70 -4.07
N THR A 305 2.95 0.61 -3.98
CA THR A 305 3.91 0.41 -5.06
C THR A 305 5.08 -0.44 -4.57
N LEU A 306 5.75 -1.15 -5.47
CA LEU A 306 6.93 -1.96 -5.13
C LEU A 306 8.07 -1.06 -4.63
N ASP A 307 8.42 -0.02 -5.37
CA ASP A 307 9.56 0.86 -5.06
C ASP A 307 9.38 1.59 -3.71
N GLY A 308 8.16 2.08 -3.42
CA GLY A 308 7.86 2.73 -2.15
C GLY A 308 7.94 1.76 -0.97
N ALA A 309 7.37 0.56 -1.11
CA ALA A 309 7.44 -0.47 -0.07
C ALA A 309 8.88 -0.91 0.23
N MET A 310 9.70 -1.11 -0.81
CA MET A 310 11.11 -1.53 -0.66
C MET A 310 12.01 -0.45 -0.04
N GLN A 311 11.58 0.82 -0.02
CA GLN A 311 12.34 1.94 0.54
C GLN A 311 11.81 2.46 1.89
N GLU A 312 10.52 2.29 2.19
CA GLU A 312 9.86 2.96 3.32
C GLU A 312 9.11 2.03 4.29
N ALA A 313 8.78 0.79 3.90
CA ALA A 313 8.00 -0.12 4.75
C ALA A 313 8.89 -0.99 5.65
N GLY A 314 9.11 -0.56 6.91
CA GLY A 314 9.97 -1.28 7.86
C GLY A 314 9.66 -2.77 8.01
N GLU A 315 8.40 -3.19 8.18
CA GLU A 315 8.04 -4.62 8.23
C GLU A 315 8.43 -5.44 6.97
N ILE A 316 8.52 -4.83 5.78
CA ILE A 316 8.95 -5.49 4.54
C ILE A 316 10.47 -5.55 4.45
N ILE A 317 11.13 -4.42 4.76
CA ILE A 317 12.60 -4.26 4.71
C ILE A 317 13.27 -5.14 5.78
N GLN A 318 12.83 -5.04 7.04
CA GLN A 318 13.35 -5.83 8.16
C GLN A 318 13.01 -7.32 8.01
N GLY A 319 11.90 -7.64 7.34
CA GLY A 319 11.52 -9.02 6.99
C GLY A 319 12.31 -9.61 5.81
N GLY A 320 13.10 -8.82 5.07
CA GLY A 320 13.87 -9.30 3.92
C GLY A 320 13.01 -9.76 2.73
N LEU A 321 11.79 -9.21 2.58
CA LEU A 321 10.88 -9.57 1.50
C LEU A 321 11.38 -9.02 0.15
N ASN A 322 11.19 -9.80 -0.91
CA ASN A 322 11.59 -9.44 -2.28
C ASN A 322 10.38 -8.91 -3.08
N PRO A 323 10.57 -8.03 -4.09
CA PRO A 323 9.47 -7.57 -4.94
C PRO A 323 8.64 -8.69 -5.59
N SER A 324 9.26 -9.83 -5.92
CA SER A 324 8.58 -11.02 -6.47
C SER A 324 7.74 -11.84 -5.45
N GLN A 325 7.56 -11.29 -4.25
CA GLN A 325 6.70 -11.78 -3.17
C GLN A 325 5.59 -10.78 -2.80
N LEU A 326 5.60 -9.59 -3.42
CA LEU A 326 4.64 -8.51 -3.25
C LEU A 326 3.75 -8.40 -4.51
N ILE A 327 2.62 -7.70 -4.40
CA ILE A 327 1.75 -7.35 -5.54
C ILE A 327 1.30 -5.90 -5.36
N GLU A 328 1.27 -5.08 -6.42
CA GLU A 328 0.73 -3.73 -6.31
C GLU A 328 -0.80 -3.72 -6.25
N LEU A 329 -1.36 -2.77 -5.50
CA LEU A 329 -2.81 -2.60 -5.41
C LEU A 329 -3.44 -2.32 -6.79
N GLY A 330 -2.74 -1.60 -7.67
CA GLY A 330 -3.17 -1.29 -9.04
C GLY A 330 -3.32 -2.50 -9.97
N GLU A 331 -2.56 -3.57 -9.75
CA GLU A 331 -2.79 -4.86 -10.45
C GLU A 331 -4.12 -5.49 -10.03
N LEU A 332 -4.47 -5.40 -8.75
CA LEU A 332 -5.58 -6.13 -8.14
C LEU A 332 -6.93 -5.41 -8.23
N VAL A 333 -6.97 -4.09 -8.45
CA VAL A 333 -8.24 -3.34 -8.52
C VAL A 333 -9.12 -3.68 -9.72
N MET A 334 -8.56 -4.12 -10.85
CA MET A 334 -9.34 -4.48 -12.04
C MET A 334 -9.80 -5.94 -12.10
N LEU A 335 -9.34 -6.80 -11.18
CA LEU A 335 -9.93 -8.15 -11.02
C LEU A 335 -11.44 -8.05 -10.83
N GLN A 336 -12.21 -8.73 -11.68
CA GLN A 336 -13.67 -8.55 -11.77
C GLN A 336 -14.37 -8.80 -10.42
N ARG A 337 -15.50 -8.10 -10.18
CA ARG A 337 -16.45 -8.55 -9.15
C ARG A 337 -17.07 -9.85 -9.65
N ILE A 338 -16.69 -10.99 -9.06
CA ILE A 338 -17.59 -12.15 -9.02
C ILE A 338 -18.91 -11.61 -8.43
N HIS A 339 -20.03 -11.83 -9.12
CA HIS A 339 -21.28 -11.15 -8.79
C HIS A 339 -21.73 -11.50 -7.37
N MET A 340 -22.26 -10.48 -6.67
CA MET A 340 -22.83 -10.61 -5.34
C MET A 340 -24.34 -10.79 -5.48
N ASP A 341 -24.76 -12.00 -5.82
CA ASP A 341 -26.16 -12.39 -5.83
C ASP A 341 -26.61 -12.68 -4.38
N GLU A 342 -26.85 -11.63 -3.59
CA GLU A 342 -27.59 -11.69 -2.33
C GLU A 342 -28.99 -11.09 -2.54
N ASP A 343 -29.91 -11.90 -3.07
CA ASP A 343 -31.32 -11.55 -3.21
C ASP A 343 -32.09 -12.08 -1.98
N PRO A 344 -32.52 -11.23 -1.02
CA PRO A 344 -32.93 -11.65 0.33
C PRO A 344 -34.34 -12.28 0.42
N ALA A 345 -34.85 -12.83 -0.69
CA ALA A 345 -36.26 -13.17 -0.89
C ALA A 345 -36.50 -14.65 -1.28
N SER A 346 -35.72 -15.60 -0.72
CA SER A 346 -35.90 -17.04 -1.04
C SER A 346 -35.73 -18.05 0.12
N GLU A 347 -35.81 -17.65 1.39
CA GLU A 347 -35.85 -18.60 2.53
C GLU A 347 -37.20 -19.35 2.65
N THR A 348 -37.50 -20.25 1.71
CA THR A 348 -38.54 -21.29 1.86
C THR A 348 -38.15 -22.60 1.15
N GLY A 349 -37.27 -23.43 1.75
CA GLY A 349 -36.90 -24.68 1.07
C GLY A 349 -35.91 -25.63 1.76
N SER A 350 -36.37 -26.40 2.74
CA SER A 350 -35.76 -27.63 3.30
C SER A 350 -34.55 -27.51 4.25
N LEU A 351 -34.54 -28.37 5.28
CA LEU A 351 -33.49 -28.55 6.27
C LEU A 351 -32.59 -29.73 5.90
N ALA A 352 -31.30 -29.51 5.67
CA ALA A 352 -30.30 -30.58 5.56
C ALA A 352 -28.88 -30.12 5.95
N SER A 353 -28.28 -30.85 6.90
CA SER A 353 -26.84 -30.99 7.19
C SER A 353 -25.92 -29.74 7.14
N THR A 354 -25.46 -29.33 8.32
CA THR A 354 -24.36 -28.38 8.51
C THR A 354 -23.03 -28.91 7.98
N GLU A 355 -22.46 -28.29 6.94
CA GLU A 355 -21.02 -28.34 6.64
C GLU A 355 -20.46 -26.91 6.59
N ALA A 356 -19.21 -26.73 7.05
CA ALA A 356 -18.60 -25.40 7.19
C ALA A 356 -18.00 -24.90 5.87
N GLU A 357 -18.20 -23.61 5.54
CA GLU A 357 -17.59 -22.93 4.38
C GLU A 357 -16.06 -23.06 4.42
N ALA A 358 -15.50 -23.98 3.62
CA ALA A 358 -14.07 -24.22 3.57
C ALA A 358 -13.34 -23.11 2.79
N ALA A 359 -12.22 -22.63 3.32
CA ALA A 359 -11.35 -21.68 2.61
C ALA A 359 -10.86 -22.28 1.26
N PRO A 360 -10.67 -21.47 0.21
CA PRO A 360 -10.33 -21.96 -1.13
C PRO A 360 -9.03 -22.78 -1.11
N SER A 361 -9.10 -24.02 -1.59
CA SER A 361 -7.98 -24.96 -1.61
C SER A 361 -7.02 -24.68 -2.77
N ALA A 362 -5.72 -24.65 -2.48
CA ALA A 362 -4.69 -24.38 -3.48
C ALA A 362 -4.52 -25.54 -4.49
N GLN A 363 -4.94 -25.32 -5.74
CA GLN A 363 -4.58 -26.17 -6.89
C GLN A 363 -3.60 -25.43 -7.81
N PHE A 364 -2.36 -25.24 -7.35
CA PHE A 364 -1.27 -24.64 -8.14
C PHE A 364 -0.26 -25.70 -8.65
N GLU A 365 -0.58 -26.99 -8.56
CA GLU A 365 0.30 -28.12 -8.95
C GLU A 365 0.34 -28.38 -10.47
N LYS A 366 0.61 -27.33 -11.27
CA LYS A 366 1.25 -27.40 -12.61
C LYS A 366 1.36 -26.02 -13.27
N LEU A 367 2.58 -25.47 -13.29
CA LEU A 367 3.32 -24.92 -14.44
C LEU A 367 4.43 -24.01 -13.90
N GLU A 368 5.64 -24.21 -14.40
CA GLU A 368 6.82 -23.39 -14.09
C GLU A 368 6.63 -21.92 -14.52
N ILE A 369 7.33 -21.02 -13.84
CA ILE A 369 7.42 -19.60 -14.21
C ILE A 369 8.77 -19.37 -14.87
N GLY A 370 8.76 -19.06 -16.17
CA GLY A 370 9.98 -18.76 -16.93
C GLY A 370 10.55 -17.40 -16.55
N THR A 371 11.83 -17.36 -16.18
CA THR A 371 12.56 -16.12 -15.90
C THR A 371 13.10 -15.50 -17.19
N THR A 372 12.48 -14.41 -17.66
CA THR A 372 12.98 -13.63 -18.82
C THR A 372 12.82 -12.12 -18.62
N THR A 373 13.83 -11.49 -18.03
CA THR A 373 14.11 -10.06 -18.15
C THR A 373 15.62 -9.89 -18.33
N PRO A 374 16.10 -9.18 -19.39
CA PRO A 374 17.53 -9.04 -19.64
C PRO A 374 18.13 -7.90 -18.82
N SER A 375 19.20 -8.18 -18.08
CA SER A 375 20.01 -7.15 -17.40
C SER A 375 20.92 -6.43 -18.39
N ILE A 376 20.90 -5.10 -18.41
CA ILE A 376 21.93 -4.25 -19.04
C ILE A 376 22.37 -3.19 -18.03
N SER A 377 23.67 -2.89 -18.01
CA SER A 377 24.33 -2.06 -17.01
C SER A 377 25.05 -0.85 -17.63
N THR A 378 24.94 0.30 -16.96
CA THR A 378 25.96 1.36 -16.87
C THR A 378 26.43 2.05 -18.16
N VAL A 379 25.96 3.29 -18.38
CA VAL A 379 26.79 4.39 -18.92
C VAL A 379 26.34 5.73 -18.32
N TYR A 380 27.18 6.36 -17.49
CA TYR A 380 27.66 7.75 -17.69
C TYR A 380 28.65 8.18 -16.60
N SER A 381 29.72 8.88 -17.01
CA SER A 381 30.67 9.58 -16.12
C SER A 381 30.99 10.95 -16.72
N PRO A 382 31.08 12.03 -15.93
CA PRO A 382 31.58 13.33 -16.39
C PRO A 382 33.06 13.57 -16.01
N ALA A 383 33.75 14.31 -16.86
CA ALA A 383 35.01 15.02 -16.62
C ALA A 383 34.81 16.48 -17.12
N GLU A 384 35.60 17.51 -16.79
CA GLU A 384 36.93 17.55 -16.13
C GLU A 384 37.20 18.97 -15.56
N GLU A 385 37.85 19.07 -14.38
CA GLU A 385 38.82 20.11 -13.95
C GLU A 385 38.49 21.65 -14.00
N PRO A 386 39.39 22.60 -13.55
CA PRO A 386 40.74 22.47 -12.93
C PRO A 386 41.03 23.24 -11.60
N GLY A 387 42.15 22.89 -10.95
CA GLY A 387 42.87 23.71 -9.94
C GLY A 387 42.67 23.31 -8.45
N SER A 388 43.65 23.37 -7.53
CA SER A 388 45.07 23.83 -7.56
C SER A 388 45.97 23.06 -6.55
N ARG A 389 47.31 23.18 -6.65
CA ARG A 389 48.37 22.54 -5.81
C ARG A 389 49.01 23.56 -4.81
N PRO A 390 50.07 23.29 -3.97
CA PRO A 390 50.98 22.11 -3.82
C PRO A 390 51.46 21.67 -2.39
N GLY A 391 52.18 20.53 -2.31
CA GLY A 391 53.16 20.17 -1.22
C GLY A 391 52.92 18.79 -0.55
N SER A 392 53.91 17.93 -0.20
CA SER A 392 55.38 17.98 -0.35
C SER A 392 56.06 16.57 -0.37
N ARG A 393 57.10 16.45 -1.22
CA ARG A 393 58.29 15.53 -1.35
C ARG A 393 58.82 14.70 -0.14
N PRO A 394 59.87 13.80 -0.28
CA PRO A 394 60.67 13.38 -1.48
C PRO A 394 61.13 11.88 -1.61
N GLY A 395 61.64 11.50 -2.80
CA GLY A 395 62.68 10.44 -3.01
C GLY A 395 62.33 9.30 -4.01
N SER A 396 63.22 8.78 -4.88
CA SER A 396 64.59 9.20 -5.27
C SER A 396 65.04 8.65 -6.66
N ARG A 397 65.97 9.37 -7.33
CA ARG A 397 66.97 9.01 -8.40
C ARG A 397 66.68 7.90 -9.47
N GLN A 398 66.59 8.26 -10.76
CA GLN A 398 67.64 8.17 -11.85
C GLN A 398 67.69 6.82 -12.63
N GLY A 399 67.82 6.76 -13.98
CA GLY A 399 67.66 7.80 -15.02
C GLY A 399 68.28 7.46 -16.42
N SER A 400 67.63 7.92 -17.52
CA SER A 400 68.10 7.94 -18.93
C SER A 400 68.19 6.59 -19.69
N ARG A 401 68.19 6.47 -21.04
CA ARG A 401 68.27 7.44 -22.17
C ARG A 401 67.76 6.82 -23.50
N GLN A 402 67.28 7.65 -24.47
CA GLN A 402 67.04 7.33 -25.92
C GLN A 402 65.97 6.26 -26.27
N GLY A 403 65.30 6.26 -27.44
CA GLY A 403 65.22 7.32 -28.48
C GLY A 403 64.39 6.99 -29.75
N SER A 404 63.46 7.89 -30.12
CA SER A 404 62.93 8.22 -31.48
C SER A 404 62.14 7.23 -32.38
N ARG A 405 61.06 7.78 -32.96
CA ARG A 405 60.45 7.58 -34.30
C ARG A 405 59.57 6.34 -34.65
N GLN A 406 58.28 6.65 -34.82
CA GLN A 406 57.47 6.48 -36.04
C GLN A 406 57.75 5.28 -36.97
N GLY A 407 56.72 4.45 -37.20
CA GLY A 407 56.62 3.54 -38.35
C GLY A 407 55.31 2.76 -38.34
N SER A 408 54.55 2.77 -39.44
CA SER A 408 53.28 2.04 -39.56
C SER A 408 53.26 1.16 -40.80
N ARG A 409 52.78 -0.10 -40.70
CA ARG A 409 51.76 -0.74 -41.58
C ARG A 409 51.80 -2.29 -41.59
N THR A 410 50.58 -2.86 -41.65
CA THR A 410 50.14 -4.07 -42.40
C THR A 410 50.62 -5.49 -42.08
N ALA A 411 49.65 -6.40 -42.29
CA ALA A 411 49.73 -7.80 -42.77
C ALA A 411 49.97 -8.95 -41.77
N SER A 412 48.92 -9.78 -41.61
CA SER A 412 48.99 -11.22 -41.31
C SER A 412 49.38 -12.00 -42.59
N PRO A 413 49.71 -13.33 -42.53
CA PRO A 413 48.65 -14.35 -42.59
C PRO A 413 48.91 -15.76 -41.98
N SER A 414 47.81 -16.42 -41.60
CA SER A 414 47.46 -17.87 -41.66
C SER A 414 48.50 -19.03 -41.59
N ASN A 415 48.16 -20.04 -40.77
CA ASN A 415 47.95 -21.46 -41.18
C ASN A 415 47.17 -22.20 -40.07
N ARG A 416 46.01 -22.88 -40.33
CA ARG A 416 45.77 -24.26 -40.85
C ARG A 416 46.01 -25.38 -39.79
N THR A 417 45.21 -26.45 -39.63
CA THR A 417 43.96 -26.95 -40.30
C THR A 417 43.26 -28.08 -39.52
N SER A 418 41.99 -28.40 -39.87
CA SER A 418 41.31 -29.73 -39.82
C SER A 418 41.04 -30.42 -38.45
N LEU A 419 40.01 -31.25 -38.20
CA LEU A 419 38.75 -31.74 -38.86
C LEU A 419 37.90 -32.46 -37.73
N SER A 420 36.68 -33.02 -37.86
CA SER A 420 35.75 -33.34 -38.97
C SER A 420 34.25 -33.12 -38.59
N LEU A 421 33.34 -34.07 -38.84
CA LEU A 421 31.85 -33.97 -38.77
C LEU A 421 31.21 -35.31 -38.23
N PRO A 422 29.93 -35.70 -38.48
CA PRO A 422 28.85 -35.54 -37.48
C PRO A 422 27.98 -36.81 -37.23
N LEU A 423 27.00 -36.73 -36.32
CA LEU A 423 25.83 -37.65 -36.36
C LEU A 423 24.54 -36.96 -35.87
N PHE A 424 23.40 -37.28 -36.50
CA PHE A 424 22.10 -36.66 -36.21
C PHE A 424 21.34 -37.36 -35.07
N HIS A 425 20.76 -36.58 -34.14
CA HIS A 425 19.61 -37.02 -33.35
C HIS A 425 18.54 -35.93 -33.20
N ARG A 426 17.42 -36.14 -33.90
CA ARG A 426 16.24 -35.28 -33.98
C ARG A 426 15.42 -35.36 -32.69
N ARG A 427 15.72 -34.51 -31.70
CA ARG A 427 14.77 -34.27 -30.58
C ARG A 427 13.72 -33.23 -30.98
N LYS A 428 12.48 -33.49 -30.58
CA LYS A 428 11.29 -32.71 -30.94
C LYS A 428 11.39 -31.31 -30.31
N SER A 429 10.98 -30.28 -31.05
CA SER A 429 10.55 -29.03 -30.44
C SER A 429 9.39 -29.32 -29.48
N SER A 430 9.48 -28.83 -28.25
CA SER A 430 8.31 -28.71 -27.38
C SER A 430 7.33 -27.76 -28.06
N GLN A 431 6.08 -28.20 -28.23
CA GLN A 431 5.04 -27.37 -28.83
C GLN A 431 4.82 -26.13 -27.97
N GLY A 432 4.71 -24.97 -28.60
CA GLY A 432 4.28 -23.76 -27.91
C GLY A 432 2.92 -24.01 -27.26
N THR A 433 2.77 -23.64 -25.99
CA THR A 433 1.46 -23.60 -25.34
C THR A 433 0.56 -22.68 -26.15
N SER A 434 -0.57 -23.21 -26.63
CA SER A 434 -1.52 -22.44 -27.42
C SER A 434 -1.99 -21.22 -26.63
N GLU A 435 -2.28 -20.14 -27.34
CA GLU A 435 -2.68 -18.85 -26.77
C GLU A 435 -3.88 -19.02 -25.83
N VAL A 436 -4.92 -19.74 -26.29
CA VAL A 436 -6.08 -20.18 -25.51
C VAL A 436 -5.72 -20.90 -24.20
N ALA A 437 -4.65 -21.72 -24.17
CA ALA A 437 -4.22 -22.41 -22.95
C ALA A 437 -3.48 -21.46 -21.98
N ARG A 438 -2.81 -20.42 -22.48
CA ARG A 438 -2.22 -19.36 -21.66
C ARG A 438 -3.30 -18.45 -21.08
N GLU A 439 -4.28 -18.05 -21.88
CA GLU A 439 -5.45 -17.27 -21.46
C GLU A 439 -6.28 -18.00 -20.40
N LYS A 440 -6.61 -19.28 -20.62
CA LYS A 440 -7.34 -20.09 -19.64
C LYS A 440 -6.61 -20.13 -18.30
N LYS A 441 -5.29 -20.40 -18.30
CA LYS A 441 -4.48 -20.40 -17.06
C LYS A 441 -4.36 -19.01 -16.43
N LYS A 442 -4.34 -17.92 -17.23
CA LYS A 442 -4.39 -16.55 -16.70
C LYS A 442 -5.71 -16.34 -15.94
N LYS A 443 -6.85 -16.63 -16.56
CA LYS A 443 -8.17 -16.52 -15.94
C LYS A 443 -8.30 -17.39 -14.67
N GLU A 444 -7.86 -18.64 -14.70
CA GLU A 444 -7.89 -19.53 -13.53
C GLU A 444 -7.12 -18.96 -12.31
N ARG A 445 -6.02 -18.22 -12.56
CA ARG A 445 -5.27 -17.50 -11.51
C ARG A 445 -5.99 -16.26 -11.01
N GLU A 446 -6.65 -15.51 -11.89
CA GLU A 446 -7.42 -14.31 -11.56
C GLU A 446 -8.68 -14.67 -10.74
N ASP A 447 -9.41 -15.72 -11.14
CA ASP A 447 -10.55 -16.28 -10.41
C ASP A 447 -10.12 -16.78 -9.01
N HIS A 448 -8.96 -17.45 -8.90
CA HIS A 448 -8.39 -17.85 -7.60
C HIS A 448 -8.01 -16.65 -6.74
N MET A 449 -7.36 -15.62 -7.31
CA MET A 449 -6.99 -14.41 -6.59
C MET A 449 -8.22 -13.66 -6.08
N ALA A 450 -9.27 -13.51 -6.89
CA ALA A 450 -10.53 -12.89 -6.47
C ALA A 450 -11.14 -13.61 -5.25
N ARG A 451 -11.20 -14.95 -5.27
CA ARG A 451 -11.66 -15.78 -4.14
C ARG A 451 -10.74 -15.68 -2.91
N TRP A 452 -9.43 -15.50 -3.11
CA TRP A 452 -8.50 -15.32 -2.00
C TRP A 452 -8.67 -13.95 -1.33
N LEU A 453 -8.87 -12.88 -2.10
CA LEU A 453 -9.17 -11.55 -1.56
C LEU A 453 -10.48 -11.55 -0.75
N GLN A 454 -11.47 -12.32 -1.20
CA GLN A 454 -12.78 -12.50 -0.53
C GLN A 454 -12.70 -13.12 0.87
N ALA A 455 -11.94 -14.20 1.05
CA ALA A 455 -11.99 -15.01 2.26
C ALA A 455 -10.62 -15.31 2.91
N GLY A 456 -9.54 -15.36 2.13
CA GLY A 456 -8.20 -15.74 2.57
C GLY A 456 -7.49 -14.70 3.45
N ASN A 457 -6.22 -15.00 3.80
CA ASN A 457 -5.34 -14.06 4.49
C ASN A 457 -4.68 -13.10 3.50
N VAL A 458 -4.87 -11.80 3.74
CA VAL A 458 -4.36 -10.69 2.92
C VAL A 458 -3.74 -9.66 3.85
N ILE A 459 -2.48 -9.30 3.60
CA ILE A 459 -1.82 -8.15 4.22
C ILE A 459 -1.73 -7.07 3.15
N TYR A 460 -2.12 -5.84 3.46
CA TYR A 460 -1.89 -4.66 2.62
C TYR A 460 -1.03 -3.68 3.39
N LYS A 461 0.13 -3.34 2.80
CA LYS A 461 1.09 -2.42 3.35
C LYS A 461 1.12 -1.11 2.54
N SER A 462 0.57 -0.05 3.12
CA SER A 462 0.68 1.31 2.59
C SER A 462 1.86 2.06 3.23
N VAL A 463 2.48 2.93 2.43
CA VAL A 463 3.42 3.99 2.86
C VAL A 463 3.01 5.38 2.31
N GLY A 464 2.06 5.40 1.38
CA GLY A 464 1.46 6.59 0.77
C GLY A 464 2.11 6.97 -0.56
N LEU A 465 1.31 6.98 -1.62
CA LEU A 465 1.72 7.36 -2.97
C LEU A 465 1.21 8.78 -3.30
N GLY A 466 2.07 9.66 -3.84
CA GLY A 466 1.71 11.05 -4.16
C GLY A 466 0.55 11.17 -5.16
N LEU A 467 0.46 10.22 -6.10
CA LEU A 467 -0.66 10.09 -7.04
C LEU A 467 -2.02 10.03 -6.33
N MET A 468 -2.11 9.34 -5.18
CA MET A 468 -3.36 9.27 -4.41
C MET A 468 -3.76 10.64 -3.85
N ASP A 469 -2.79 11.47 -3.47
CA ASP A 469 -3.05 12.84 -2.97
C ASP A 469 -3.46 13.78 -4.12
N LEU A 470 -2.86 13.61 -5.31
CA LEU A 470 -3.23 14.31 -6.55
C LEU A 470 -4.65 13.95 -7.01
N THR A 471 -4.90 12.67 -7.32
CA THR A 471 -6.17 12.19 -7.90
C THR A 471 -7.36 12.49 -6.99
N VAL A 472 -7.24 12.21 -5.69
CA VAL A 472 -8.32 12.50 -4.73
C VAL A 472 -8.41 14.00 -4.43
N GLY A 473 -7.29 14.72 -4.40
CA GLY A 473 -7.28 16.18 -4.22
C GLY A 473 -8.03 16.93 -5.32
N MET A 474 -7.81 16.57 -6.59
CA MET A 474 -8.56 17.11 -7.72
C MET A 474 -10.07 16.80 -7.62
N LYS A 475 -10.43 15.54 -7.33
CA LYS A 475 -11.84 15.14 -7.18
C LYS A 475 -12.52 15.82 -5.99
N VAL A 476 -11.79 16.17 -4.91
CA VAL A 476 -12.32 17.01 -3.81
C VAL A 476 -12.51 18.47 -4.25
N VAL A 477 -11.64 19.06 -5.08
CA VAL A 477 -11.88 20.41 -5.64
C VAL A 477 -13.14 20.44 -6.53
N GLU A 478 -13.33 19.43 -7.36
CA GLU A 478 -14.56 19.26 -8.16
C GLU A 478 -15.79 19.13 -7.26
N PHE A 479 -15.78 18.18 -6.32
CA PHE A 479 -16.89 17.93 -5.40
C PHE A 479 -17.22 19.14 -4.52
N ALA A 480 -16.22 19.89 -4.07
CA ALA A 480 -16.43 21.12 -3.30
C ALA A 480 -17.14 22.20 -4.15
N ARG A 481 -16.76 22.38 -5.41
CA ARG A 481 -17.44 23.29 -6.36
C ARG A 481 -18.87 22.82 -6.65
N GLU A 482 -19.09 21.52 -6.88
CA GLU A 482 -20.41 20.91 -7.07
C GLU A 482 -21.35 21.15 -5.86
N LYS A 483 -20.79 21.23 -4.65
CA LYS A 483 -21.53 21.50 -3.40
C LYS A 483 -21.57 22.98 -2.98
N GLY A 484 -20.88 23.88 -3.67
CA GLY A 484 -20.76 25.30 -3.29
C GLY A 484 -19.99 25.53 -1.98
N VAL A 485 -18.96 24.72 -1.71
CA VAL A 485 -18.16 24.74 -0.47
C VAL A 485 -16.72 25.20 -0.76
N GLY A 486 -16.17 26.01 0.15
CA GLY A 486 -14.81 26.55 0.09
C GLY A 486 -14.76 28.02 -0.32
N THR A 487 -13.55 28.58 -0.36
CA THR A 487 -13.32 29.94 -0.88
C THR A 487 -12.86 29.85 -2.33
N HIS A 488 -13.60 30.48 -3.25
CA HIS A 488 -13.23 30.61 -4.65
C HIS A 488 -12.57 31.97 -4.91
N VAL A 489 -11.40 31.96 -5.54
CA VAL A 489 -10.61 33.16 -5.89
C VAL A 489 -10.57 33.29 -7.41
N GLU A 490 -11.16 34.35 -7.93
CA GLU A 490 -11.13 34.66 -9.36
C GLU A 490 -9.82 35.36 -9.76
N GLY A 491 -9.32 35.06 -10.95
CA GLY A 491 -8.13 35.73 -11.51
C GLY A 491 -6.78 35.33 -10.87
N PHE A 492 -6.73 34.20 -10.18
CA PHE A 492 -5.51 33.54 -9.68
C PHE A 492 -4.89 32.66 -10.76
#